data_AF-A0A534FHL8-F1
#
_entry.id   AF-A0A534FHL8-F1
#
_cell.length_a   1.000
_cell.length_b   1.000
_cell.length_c   1.000
_cell.angle_alpha   90.00
_cell.angle_beta   90.00
_cell.angle_gamma   90.00
#
_symmetry.space_group_name_H-M   'P 1'
#
loop_
_entity.id
_entity.type
_entity.pdbx_description
1 polymer ?
#
loop_
_entity_poly.entity_id
_entity_poly.type
_entity_poly.pdbx_seq_one_letter_code
_entity_poly.pdbx_strand_id
1 'polypeptide(L)'
;MTSEVFVYLTLPGQTSCVTAGRFALDTDRQGHSVGRFIYGRRYLERSDAVPIDPIELKLEERTYETGRLHGMFGALRDASPDYWGRRVIEKHAGKVNLTELDYLLNSPDDRAGALGFGLNVEPPAPLRTFN
;
A
#
# COMPACT_ATOMS: atom_id res chain seq x y z
N MET A 1 -12.60 -8.95 5.85
CA MET A 1 -11.37 -8.88 5.05
C MET A 1 -11.01 -7.41 4.92
N THR A 2 -9.73 -7.08 4.93
CA THR A 2 -9.28 -5.69 4.81
C THR A 2 -9.53 -5.21 3.38
N SER A 3 -10.31 -4.14 3.20
CA SER A 3 -10.63 -3.58 1.87
C SER A 3 -9.96 -2.23 1.62
N GLU A 4 -9.29 -1.66 2.61
CA GLU A 4 -8.56 -0.41 2.49
C GLU A 4 -7.32 -0.36 3.39
N VAL A 5 -6.32 0.39 2.95
CA VAL A 5 -5.08 0.69 3.68
C VAL A 5 -4.66 2.13 3.43
N PHE A 6 -4.02 2.75 4.41
CA PHE A 6 -3.25 3.96 4.20
C PHE A 6 -1.90 3.62 3.64
N VAL A 7 -1.45 4.40 2.66
CA VAL A 7 -0.13 4.27 2.04
C VAL A 7 0.75 5.36 2.63
N TYR A 8 1.82 4.93 3.29
CA TYR A 8 2.84 5.82 3.82
C TYR A 8 4.03 5.89 2.87
N LEU A 9 4.76 6.99 2.88
CA LEU A 9 5.98 7.17 2.12
C LEU A 9 7.04 7.82 3.00
N THR A 10 8.24 7.24 3.01
CA THR A 10 9.44 7.87 3.57
C THR A 10 10.07 8.76 2.50
N LEU A 11 9.99 10.08 2.69
CA LEU A 11 10.46 11.05 1.71
C LEU A 11 12.00 11.08 1.62
N PRO A 12 12.57 11.54 0.49
CA PRO A 12 14.02 11.66 0.33
C PRO A 12 14.67 12.43 1.49
N GLY A 13 15.68 11.83 2.11
CA GLY A 13 16.41 12.41 3.24
C GLY A 13 15.68 12.36 4.59
N GLN A 14 14.48 11.75 4.65
CA GLN A 14 13.73 11.55 5.90
C GLN A 14 13.88 10.12 6.42
N THR A 15 13.67 9.94 7.72
CA THR A 15 13.64 8.62 8.38
C THR A 15 12.25 8.21 8.84
N SER A 16 11.36 9.18 9.07
CA SER A 16 9.96 8.95 9.38
C SER A 16 9.10 8.95 8.12
N CYS A 17 8.16 8.02 8.04
CA CYS A 17 7.16 8.01 6.98
C CYS A 17 6.06 9.06 7.22
N VAL A 18 5.43 9.51 6.14
CA VAL A 18 4.25 10.37 6.14
C VAL A 18 3.14 9.71 5.32
N THR A 19 1.89 10.06 5.58
CA THR A 19 0.77 9.52 4.81
C THR A 19 0.66 10.18 3.46
N ALA A 20 0.88 9.39 2.40
CA ALA A 20 0.74 9.84 1.03
C ALA A 20 -0.73 9.80 0.58
N GLY A 21 -1.45 8.76 0.95
CA GLY A 21 -2.82 8.57 0.47
C GLY A 21 -3.50 7.34 1.04
N ARG A 22 -4.62 6.98 0.43
CA ARG A 22 -5.40 5.78 0.77
C ARG A 22 -5.60 4.94 -0.49
N PHE A 23 -5.37 3.65 -0.34
CA PHE A 23 -5.66 2.64 -1.35
C PHE A 23 -6.81 1.76 -0.87
N ALA A 24 -7.80 1.55 -1.74
CA ALA A 24 -8.91 0.65 -1.50
C ALA A 24 -8.96 -0.39 -2.61
N LEU A 25 -9.25 -1.63 -2.24
CA LEU A 25 -9.42 -2.75 -3.16
C LEU A 25 -10.85 -3.27 -3.02
N ASP A 26 -11.60 -3.22 -4.11
CA ASP A 26 -13.01 -3.61 -4.18
C ASP A 26 -13.24 -4.62 -5.32
N THR A 27 -14.44 -5.16 -5.43
CA THR A 27 -14.86 -6.04 -6.53
C THR A 27 -16.01 -5.39 -7.29
N ASP A 28 -15.89 -5.29 -8.61
CA ASP A 28 -16.96 -4.74 -9.45
C ASP A 28 -18.16 -5.69 -9.57
N ARG A 29 -19.20 -5.24 -10.28
CA ARG A 29 -20.42 -6.04 -10.51
C ARG A 29 -20.19 -7.32 -11.30
N GLN A 30 -19.07 -7.43 -12.02
CA GLN A 30 -18.70 -8.59 -12.82
C GLN A 30 -17.77 -9.54 -12.06
N GLY A 31 -17.39 -9.21 -10.82
CA GLY A 31 -16.49 -10.03 -10.01
C GLY A 31 -15.01 -9.71 -10.19
N HIS A 32 -14.65 -8.65 -10.91
CA HIS A 32 -13.26 -8.26 -11.11
C HIS A 32 -12.77 -7.34 -9.99
N SER A 33 -11.54 -7.56 -9.52
CA SER A 33 -10.90 -6.67 -8.54
C SER A 33 -10.56 -5.31 -9.15
N VAL A 34 -10.96 -4.25 -8.47
CA VAL A 34 -10.73 -2.85 -8.86
C VAL A 34 -10.08 -2.11 -7.70
N GLY A 35 -8.89 -1.59 -7.93
CA GLY A 35 -8.18 -0.76 -6.96
C GLY A 35 -8.43 0.72 -7.22
N ARG A 36 -8.56 1.48 -6.13
CA ARG A 36 -8.67 2.92 -6.16
C ARG A 36 -7.66 3.56 -5.23
N PHE A 37 -6.95 4.55 -5.73
CA PHE A 37 -6.00 5.33 -4.94
C PHE A 37 -6.36 6.82 -4.98
N ILE A 38 -6.25 7.47 -3.82
CA ILE A 38 -6.33 8.92 -3.68
C ILE A 38 -5.13 9.42 -2.87
N TYR A 39 -4.51 10.49 -3.33
CA TYR A 39 -3.57 11.24 -2.49
C TYR A 39 -4.31 11.98 -1.39
N GLY A 40 -3.71 12.08 -0.22
CA GLY A 40 -4.20 12.93 0.86
C GLY A 40 -3.98 14.40 0.51
N ARG A 41 -4.98 15.26 0.77
CA ARG A 41 -4.86 16.71 0.54
C ARG A 41 -3.62 17.30 1.21
N ARG A 42 -3.37 16.94 2.48
CA ARG A 42 -2.17 17.37 3.23
C ARG A 42 -0.86 16.91 2.60
N TYR A 43 -0.86 15.82 1.84
CA TYR A 43 0.31 15.34 1.13
C TYR A 43 0.54 16.14 -0.15
N LEU A 44 -0.52 16.39 -0.93
CA LEU A 44 -0.46 17.25 -2.13
C LEU A 44 -0.04 18.69 -1.83
N GLU A 45 -0.37 19.20 -0.63
CA GLU A 45 0.01 20.54 -0.18
C GLU A 45 1.48 20.65 0.28
N ARG A 46 2.24 19.54 0.34
CA ARG A 46 3.64 19.59 0.77
C ARG A 46 4.55 20.10 -0.34
N SER A 47 5.51 20.94 0.03
CA SER A 47 6.56 21.41 -0.90
C SER A 47 7.56 20.33 -1.31
N ASP A 48 7.67 19.26 -0.52
CA ASP A 48 8.58 18.13 -0.74
C ASP A 48 7.83 16.84 -1.16
N ALA A 49 6.57 16.96 -1.59
CA ALA A 49 5.81 15.82 -2.07
C ALA A 49 6.47 15.21 -3.31
N VAL A 50 6.57 13.88 -3.32
CA VAL A 50 6.98 13.12 -4.51
C VAL A 50 5.87 12.15 -4.91
N PRO A 51 5.64 11.93 -6.21
CA PRO A 51 4.67 10.92 -6.65
C PRO A 51 5.16 9.51 -6.28
N ILE A 52 4.23 8.63 -5.88
CA ILE A 52 4.49 7.20 -5.68
C ILE A 52 4.94 6.57 -7.01
N ASP A 53 4.27 6.95 -8.10
CA ASP A 53 4.64 6.60 -9.47
C ASP A 53 4.43 7.84 -10.35
N PRO A 54 5.48 8.44 -10.95
CA PRO A 54 5.36 9.67 -11.73
C PRO A 54 4.57 9.51 -13.03
N ILE A 55 4.24 8.28 -13.43
CA ILE A 55 3.47 7.97 -14.64
C ILE A 55 2.04 7.58 -14.26
N GLU A 56 1.86 6.54 -13.43
CA GLU A 56 0.54 5.98 -13.11
C GLU A 56 -0.15 6.70 -11.95
N LEU A 57 0.59 7.33 -11.03
CA LEU A 57 0.10 7.95 -9.80
C LEU A 57 0.69 9.35 -9.60
N LYS A 58 0.47 10.25 -10.55
CA LYS A 58 0.93 11.65 -10.48
C LYS A 58 0.36 12.39 -9.27
N LEU A 59 1.02 13.47 -8.83
CA LEU A 59 0.49 14.31 -7.75
C LEU A 59 -0.69 15.17 -8.25
N GLU A 60 -1.89 14.61 -8.22
CA GLU A 60 -3.12 15.30 -8.62
C GLU A 60 -4.25 15.02 -7.60
N GLU A 61 -5.13 16.00 -7.43
CA GLU A 61 -6.37 15.85 -6.63
C GLU A 61 -7.43 15.10 -7.45
N ARG A 62 -7.26 13.79 -7.57
CA ARG A 62 -8.18 12.89 -8.28
C ARG A 62 -8.16 11.49 -7.70
N THR A 63 -9.16 10.69 -8.10
CA THR A 63 -9.16 9.25 -7.91
C THR A 63 -8.46 8.57 -9.08
N TYR A 64 -7.45 7.76 -8.75
CA TYR A 64 -6.83 6.81 -9.67
C TYR A 64 -7.56 5.47 -9.56
N GLU A 65 -7.79 4.79 -10.67
CA GLU A 65 -8.45 3.49 -10.71
C GLU A 65 -7.66 2.53 -11.60
N THR A 66 -7.56 1.26 -11.20
CA THR A 66 -6.94 0.20 -12.00
C THR A 66 -7.65 -1.13 -11.81
N GLY A 67 -7.87 -1.86 -12.91
CA GLY A 67 -8.21 -3.29 -12.89
C GLY A 67 -7.02 -4.20 -13.20
N ARG A 68 -5.84 -3.62 -13.49
CA ARG A 68 -4.63 -4.38 -13.80
C ARG A 68 -4.12 -5.07 -12.53
N LEU A 69 -3.39 -6.17 -12.69
CA LEU A 69 -2.71 -6.87 -11.59
C LEU A 69 -3.65 -7.20 -10.41
N HIS A 70 -4.89 -7.62 -10.70
CA HIS A 70 -5.95 -7.85 -9.71
C HIS A 70 -6.29 -6.60 -8.88
N GLY A 71 -6.40 -5.46 -9.54
CA GLY A 71 -6.71 -4.18 -8.91
C GLY A 71 -5.51 -3.49 -8.24
N MET A 72 -4.28 -3.97 -8.43
CA MET A 72 -3.09 -3.36 -7.83
C MET A 72 -2.39 -2.41 -8.80
N PHE A 73 -1.98 -1.24 -8.31
CA PHE A 73 -1.01 -0.40 -9.02
C PHE A 73 0.38 -1.06 -8.97
N GLY A 74 1.15 -0.93 -10.05
CA GLY A 74 2.48 -1.56 -10.14
C GLY A 74 3.38 -1.18 -8.97
N ALA A 75 3.49 0.11 -8.67
CA ALA A 75 4.28 0.62 -7.56
C ALA A 75 3.85 0.11 -6.17
N LEU A 76 2.54 -0.11 -5.94
CA LEU A 76 2.07 -0.68 -4.68
C LEU A 76 2.34 -2.18 -4.58
N ARG A 77 2.21 -2.89 -5.71
CA ARG A 77 2.51 -4.33 -5.79
C ARG A 77 4.00 -4.62 -5.61
N ASP A 78 4.87 -3.71 -6.02
CA ASP A 78 6.33 -3.86 -5.87
C ASP A 78 6.76 -3.92 -4.39
N ALA A 79 5.95 -3.33 -3.50
CA ALA A 79 6.13 -3.41 -2.06
C ALA A 79 5.49 -4.67 -1.42
N SER A 80 4.79 -5.50 -2.21
CA SER A 80 4.21 -6.75 -1.73
C SER A 80 5.30 -7.82 -1.54
N PRO A 81 5.10 -8.74 -0.58
CA PRO A 81 6.05 -9.84 -0.37
C PRO A 81 6.05 -10.79 -1.57
N ASP A 82 7.23 -11.36 -1.85
CA ASP A 82 7.39 -12.42 -2.84
C ASP A 82 6.73 -13.74 -2.39
N TYR A 83 6.87 -14.79 -3.19
CA TYR A 83 6.27 -16.09 -2.86
C TYR A 83 6.73 -16.63 -1.50
N TRP A 84 8.02 -16.53 -1.17
CA TRP A 84 8.54 -17.03 0.10
C TRP A 84 8.05 -16.19 1.28
N GLY A 85 8.09 -14.86 1.17
CA GLY A 85 7.59 -13.94 2.18
C GLY A 85 6.11 -14.15 2.49
N ARG A 86 5.28 -14.40 1.46
CA ARG A 86 3.86 -14.75 1.63
C ARG A 86 3.69 -16.01 2.47
N ARG A 87 4.49 -17.06 2.22
CA ARG A 87 4.43 -18.31 3.01
C ARG A 87 4.82 -18.11 4.47
N VAL A 88 5.81 -17.27 4.73
CA VAL A 88 6.21 -16.89 6.10
C VAL A 88 5.08 -16.15 6.81
N ILE A 89 4.46 -15.17 6.13
CA ILE A 89 3.32 -14.41 6.64
C ILE A 89 2.14 -15.33 6.93
N GLU A 90 1.75 -16.20 6.01
CA GLU A 90 0.65 -17.17 6.19
C GLU A 90 0.88 -18.06 7.41
N LYS A 91 2.10 -18.60 7.55
CA LYS A 91 2.50 -19.43 8.70
C LYS A 91 2.38 -18.66 10.01
N HIS A 92 2.86 -17.42 10.06
CA HIS A 92 2.81 -16.59 11.26
C HIS A 92 1.38 -16.14 11.60
N ALA A 93 0.57 -15.80 10.59
CA ALA A 93 -0.81 -15.39 10.77
C ALA A 93 -1.76 -16.56 11.09
N GLY A 94 -1.31 -17.81 10.94
CA GLY A 94 -2.15 -19.01 11.10
C GLY A 94 -3.30 -19.06 10.09
N LYS A 95 -3.15 -18.40 8.94
CA LYS A 95 -4.18 -18.25 7.91
C LYS A 95 -3.57 -18.45 6.53
N VAL A 96 -4.32 -19.13 5.66
CA VAL A 96 -3.98 -19.29 4.24
C VAL A 96 -4.88 -18.40 3.38
N ASN A 97 -4.44 -18.09 2.16
CA ASN A 97 -5.23 -17.31 1.19
C ASN A 97 -5.56 -15.89 1.67
N LEU A 98 -4.56 -15.21 2.24
CA LEU A 98 -4.67 -13.79 2.58
C LEU A 98 -4.90 -12.94 1.33
N THR A 99 -5.64 -11.84 1.48
CA THR A 99 -5.82 -10.87 0.40
C THR A 99 -4.52 -10.09 0.14
N GLU A 100 -4.41 -9.40 -1.00
CA GLU A 100 -3.24 -8.54 -1.27
C GLU A 100 -3.04 -7.47 -0.19
N LEU A 101 -4.12 -6.87 0.33
CA LEU A 101 -4.02 -5.89 1.41
C LEU A 101 -3.56 -6.53 2.73
N ASP A 102 -4.02 -7.74 3.02
CA ASP A 102 -3.56 -8.47 4.19
C ASP A 102 -2.05 -8.77 4.09
N TYR A 103 -1.53 -9.09 2.90
CA TYR A 103 -0.08 -9.25 2.72
C TYR A 103 0.66 -7.94 2.96
N LEU A 104 0.21 -6.82 2.41
CA LEU A 104 0.84 -5.51 2.63
C LEU A 104 0.87 -5.11 4.11
N LEU A 105 -0.20 -5.39 4.85
CA LEU A 105 -0.33 -5.07 6.29
C LEU A 105 0.43 -6.02 7.21
N ASN A 106 0.74 -7.23 6.74
CA ASN A 106 1.50 -8.21 7.51
C ASN A 106 2.96 -8.30 7.09
N SER A 107 3.36 -7.67 5.98
CA SER A 107 4.77 -7.51 5.65
C SER A 107 5.51 -6.69 6.71
N PRO A 108 6.78 -7.01 6.99
CA PRO A 108 7.58 -6.18 7.87
C PRO A 108 7.80 -4.78 7.25
N ASP A 109 8.15 -3.81 8.09
CA ASP A 109 8.29 -2.40 7.72
C ASP A 109 9.68 -2.07 7.13
N ASP A 110 10.57 -3.07 7.02
CA ASP A 110 11.90 -3.01 6.41
C ASP A 110 11.91 -3.46 4.93
N ARG A 111 10.77 -3.36 4.26
CA ARG A 111 10.60 -3.79 2.87
C ARG A 111 11.41 -2.95 1.88
N ALA A 112 11.65 -3.51 0.70
CA ALA A 112 12.29 -2.78 -0.39
C ALA A 112 11.46 -1.54 -0.80
N GLY A 113 12.16 -0.44 -1.07
CA GLY A 113 11.55 0.83 -1.44
C GLY A 113 11.27 1.75 -0.25
N ALA A 114 10.34 2.69 -0.43
CA ALA A 114 10.03 3.75 0.55
C ALA A 114 8.59 3.68 1.07
N LEU A 115 7.82 2.66 0.70
CA LEU A 115 6.38 2.56 0.99
C LEU A 115 6.08 1.80 2.29
N GLY A 116 5.26 2.45 3.13
CA GLY A 116 4.62 1.88 4.31
C GLY A 116 3.14 1.58 4.05
N PHE A 117 2.52 0.68 4.83
CA PHE A 117 1.07 0.44 4.76
C PHE A 117 0.49 0.26 6.17
N GLY A 118 -0.64 0.89 6.45
CA GLY A 118 -1.25 0.79 7.76
C GLY A 118 -2.76 1.02 7.76
N LEU A 119 -3.35 0.84 8.94
CA LEU A 119 -4.79 0.94 9.16
C LEU A 119 -5.24 2.34 9.58
N ASN A 120 -4.30 3.20 9.99
CA ASN A 120 -4.60 4.53 10.51
C ASN A 120 -4.14 5.63 9.55
N VAL A 121 -4.81 6.77 9.61
CA VAL A 121 -4.42 7.95 8.82
C VAL A 121 -3.01 8.39 9.16
N GLU A 122 -2.61 8.33 10.44
CA GLU A 122 -1.25 8.67 10.87
C GLU A 122 -0.41 7.39 11.03
N PRO A 123 0.86 7.38 10.55
CA PRO A 123 1.79 6.29 10.79
C PRO A 123 2.11 6.14 12.30
N PRO A 124 2.68 5.00 12.75
CA PRO A 124 3.37 3.98 11.96
C PRO A 124 2.47 2.86 11.40
N ALA A 125 3.03 2.12 10.44
CA ALA A 125 2.52 0.82 10.04
C ALA A 125 2.56 -0.19 11.21
N PRO A 126 1.72 -1.24 11.19
CA PRO A 126 1.84 -2.34 12.14
C PRO A 126 3.25 -2.93 12.10
N LEU A 127 3.94 -2.94 13.24
CA LEU A 127 5.24 -3.59 13.36
C LEU A 127 5.06 -5.11 13.42
N ARG A 128 5.73 -5.82 12.51
CA ARG A 128 5.72 -7.29 12.43
C ARG A 128 7.14 -7.81 12.58
N THR A 129 7.33 -8.77 13.47
CA THR A 129 8.62 -9.41 13.71
C THR A 129 8.49 -10.90 13.41
N PHE A 130 9.32 -11.38 12.48
CA PHE A 130 9.30 -12.77 12.02
C PHE A 130 10.48 -13.61 12.55
N ASN A 131 11.41 -12.96 13.27
CA ASN A 131 12.61 -13.56 13.85
C ASN A 131 12.46 -13.78 15.36
#